data_AF-A0A1Y2GJH2-F1
#
_entry.id   AF-A0A1Y2GJH2-F1
#
_cell.length_a   1.000
_cell.length_b   1.000
_cell.length_c   1.000
_cell.angle_alpha   90.00
_cell.angle_beta   90.00
_cell.angle_gamma   90.00
#
_symmetry.space_group_name_H-M   'P 1'
#
loop_
_entity.id
_entity.type
_entity.pdbx_description
1 polymer ?
#
loop_
_entity_poly.entity_id
_entity_poly.type
_entity_poly.pdbx_seq_one_letter_code
_entity_poly.pdbx_strand_id
1 'polypeptide(L)'
;MMNSSSFRQCHKHMATASHHRILQGAFSRCSNNRFLRFTYTLRSFTSSSSATPDATTAFLAKHPALPTATIPKRGLTLSKLGFGAYRVNDTQPAHRAALVKAIHAGVNVIDTSSHFGYGASETFVGSTLQELFKEGTIKREEVVIVSKAGFILSPTTTLQPEILSGIPSYAKISETSYHSIHPSFLKAQLTASLQRLQLEKIDIFMINNPERMLGNKTGGYNKTRLYKEIAEAFAYLDQEVQQGRIGGYGMCSNALHLPTTEDHLSLKAIIKTRMDFGWSLDNFVALQAPLNLFERELVTDVFPSKSLAREAKEFNIFVFTNRPLNAIAGGQIVTLENKGLHNRQETSARLLDTLDQSFTTLAEMELDIKEILDDESMALKFVWSEILSENLSRLCSNYFAAKHFLEREVLPAINRDLKALQESVVKGKNSSSSSSSNNCNHSRKLHDNNQSGDDVDDKDSDNDLVDKDAVLSWIDRYRSEAKSLTKKIAAFCQLDSDKRNDELNLVLGLICREFVSDVSPNKVENIGSPLSTKSIQYCIANPNVGCTLVGMRTPEYVHDAVASAEASERLTKKDLELIAQCPLLLATTHE
;
A
#
# COMPACT_ATOMS: atom_id res chain seq x y z
N MET A 1 25.71 -39.44 -51.68
CA MET A 1 24.51 -39.74 -52.49
C MET A 1 23.66 -38.48 -52.56
N MET A 2 23.30 -38.09 -53.79
CA MET A 2 22.16 -37.24 -54.18
C MET A 2 22.19 -35.76 -53.74
N ASN A 3 22.53 -34.83 -54.64
CA ASN A 3 21.74 -34.23 -55.77
C ASN A 3 20.86 -33.07 -55.28
N SER A 4 21.27 -31.81 -55.51
CA SER A 4 20.97 -30.96 -56.69
C SER A 4 19.52 -30.47 -56.67
N SER A 5 19.14 -29.21 -56.81
CA SER A 5 19.60 -28.11 -57.69
C SER A 5 18.72 -26.89 -57.32
N SER A 6 19.25 -25.65 -57.17
CA SER A 6 19.37 -24.62 -58.22
C SER A 6 18.00 -24.03 -58.65
N PHE A 7 17.76 -22.74 -58.92
CA PHE A 7 18.59 -21.57 -59.19
C PHE A 7 17.75 -20.27 -58.99
N ARG A 8 18.50 -19.19 -58.74
CA ARG A 8 18.27 -17.73 -58.64
C ARG A 8 17.24 -17.03 -59.56
N GLN A 9 16.57 -16.01 -58.98
CA GLN A 9 16.63 -14.55 -59.29
C GLN A 9 16.03 -14.01 -60.61
N CYS A 10 15.10 -13.03 -60.52
CA CYS A 10 15.23 -11.68 -61.14
C CYS A 10 13.98 -10.77 -60.99
N HIS A 11 14.23 -9.54 -60.50
CA HIS A 11 13.80 -8.20 -60.93
C HIS A 11 12.33 -7.77 -61.25
N LYS A 12 11.95 -6.66 -60.57
CA LYS A 12 11.36 -5.37 -61.04
C LYS A 12 10.11 -5.38 -61.96
N HIS A 13 9.03 -4.68 -61.60
CA HIS A 13 8.76 -3.26 -61.96
C HIS A 13 7.32 -2.78 -61.63
N MET A 14 7.22 -1.47 -61.34
CA MET A 14 6.15 -0.50 -61.67
C MET A 14 4.78 -0.56 -60.94
N ALA A 15 4.41 0.47 -60.15
CA ALA A 15 3.92 1.83 -60.51
C ALA A 15 2.39 1.82 -60.78
N THR A 16 1.53 2.34 -59.88
CA THR A 16 1.06 3.74 -59.69
C THR A 16 -0.37 3.96 -60.22
N ALA A 17 -1.09 4.85 -59.51
CA ALA A 17 -2.31 5.60 -59.89
C ALA A 17 -3.66 4.87 -59.71
N SER A 18 -4.48 5.26 -58.73
CA SER A 18 -5.43 6.41 -58.71
C SER A 18 -6.58 6.23 -59.70
N HIS A 19 -7.84 6.29 -59.22
CA HIS A 19 -8.89 7.21 -59.70
C HIS A 19 -10.25 6.98 -58.99
N HIS A 20 -10.79 8.07 -58.45
CA HIS A 20 -12.21 8.28 -58.12
C HIS A 20 -13.11 8.14 -59.36
N ARG A 21 -14.38 7.74 -59.17
CA ARG A 21 -15.61 8.43 -59.66
C ARG A 21 -16.88 7.70 -59.18
N ILE A 22 -17.75 8.40 -58.44
CA ILE A 22 -19.07 8.94 -58.87
C ILE A 22 -20.16 7.86 -59.03
N LEU A 23 -21.20 7.94 -58.19
CA LEU A 23 -22.59 7.79 -58.63
C LEU A 23 -23.50 8.71 -57.78
N GLN A 24 -24.27 9.55 -58.48
CA GLN A 24 -25.33 10.42 -57.98
C GLN A 24 -26.66 9.99 -58.61
N GLY A 25 -27.75 10.21 -57.86
CA GLY A 25 -29.13 10.33 -58.35
C GLY A 25 -30.04 9.17 -57.93
N ALA A 26 -31.30 9.35 -57.52
CA ALA A 26 -32.14 10.52 -57.25
C ALA A 26 -33.44 9.97 -56.59
N PHE A 27 -34.14 10.74 -55.73
CA PHE A 27 -35.61 10.92 -55.70
C PHE A 27 -36.05 11.75 -54.46
N SER A 28 -36.44 13.01 -54.72
CA SER A 28 -37.60 13.81 -54.26
C SER A 28 -38.36 13.39 -52.98
N ARG A 29 -38.89 14.25 -52.07
CA ARG A 29 -39.32 15.68 -52.08
C ARG A 29 -39.76 16.11 -50.65
N CYS A 30 -39.71 17.42 -50.36
CA CYS A 30 -40.39 18.20 -49.30
C CYS A 30 -39.99 17.94 -47.82
N SER A 31 -39.78 18.91 -46.91
CA SER A 31 -39.98 20.37 -46.90
C SER A 31 -39.34 20.98 -45.63
N ASN A 32 -38.86 22.22 -45.74
CA ASN A 32 -38.60 23.24 -44.69
C ASN A 32 -37.77 22.88 -43.44
N ASN A 33 -36.51 23.35 -43.38
CA ASN A 33 -36.12 24.41 -42.42
C ASN A 33 -34.69 24.93 -42.63
N ARG A 34 -34.51 26.23 -42.38
CA ARG A 34 -33.23 26.99 -42.47
C ARG A 34 -32.13 26.31 -41.65
N PHE A 35 -31.02 25.97 -42.30
CA PHE A 35 -29.74 25.75 -41.63
C PHE A 35 -28.83 26.95 -41.89
N LEU A 36 -28.52 27.70 -40.84
CA LEU A 36 -27.36 28.58 -40.81
C LEU A 36 -26.10 27.72 -40.96
N ARG A 37 -25.30 27.98 -42.00
CA ARG A 37 -23.93 27.49 -42.10
C ARG A 37 -23.08 28.15 -41.00
N PHE A 38 -22.77 27.40 -39.95
CA PHE A 38 -21.55 27.65 -39.17
C PHE A 38 -20.42 26.86 -39.81
N THR A 39 -19.52 27.57 -40.48
CA THR A 39 -18.21 27.03 -40.85
C THR A 39 -17.41 26.83 -39.57
N TYR A 40 -17.38 25.58 -39.08
CA TYR A 40 -16.41 25.19 -38.07
C TYR A 40 -15.05 25.09 -38.74
N THR A 41 -14.18 26.05 -38.45
CA THR A 41 -12.75 25.91 -38.68
C THR A 41 -12.28 24.76 -37.79
N LEU A 42 -12.02 23.59 -38.39
CA LEU A 42 -11.33 22.48 -37.74
C LEU A 42 -9.91 22.96 -37.37
N ARG A 43 -9.73 23.52 -36.18
CA ARG A 43 -8.44 23.48 -35.50
C ARG A 43 -8.26 22.03 -35.07
N SER A 44 -7.48 21.25 -35.81
CA SER A 44 -6.97 19.97 -35.30
C SER A 44 -6.01 20.26 -34.14
N PHE A 45 -6.55 20.40 -32.94
CA PHE A 45 -5.78 20.11 -31.74
C PHE A 45 -5.59 18.58 -31.72
N THR A 46 -4.47 18.12 -32.27
CA THR A 46 -3.98 16.77 -31.99
C THR A 46 -3.49 16.77 -30.54
N SER A 47 -4.40 16.68 -29.57
CA SER A 47 -4.02 16.46 -28.17
C SER A 47 -3.34 15.09 -28.11
N SER A 48 -2.08 15.05 -27.71
CA SER A 48 -1.34 13.80 -27.54
C SER A 48 -2.04 12.95 -26.48
N SER A 49 -2.20 11.64 -26.73
CA SER A 49 -2.77 10.70 -25.75
C SER A 49 -1.79 10.25 -24.67
N SER A 50 -0.53 10.70 -24.73
CA SER A 50 0.52 10.41 -23.74
C SER A 50 1.50 11.55 -23.49
N ALA A 51 2.34 11.41 -22.45
CA ALA A 51 3.42 12.33 -22.15
C ALA A 51 4.38 12.49 -23.34
N THR A 52 4.93 13.68 -23.53
CA THR A 52 5.95 13.94 -24.58
C THR A 52 7.20 14.61 -24.00
N PRO A 53 8.39 14.39 -24.60
CA PRO A 53 9.62 15.04 -24.16
C PRO A 53 9.51 16.57 -24.07
N ASP A 54 8.98 17.21 -25.11
CA ASP A 54 8.87 18.67 -25.19
C ASP A 54 7.92 19.22 -24.12
N ALA A 55 6.77 18.58 -23.92
CA ALA A 55 5.77 19.07 -22.97
C ALA A 55 6.18 18.83 -21.52
N THR A 56 6.75 17.66 -21.21
CA THR A 56 7.27 17.39 -19.86
C THR A 56 8.42 18.32 -19.49
N THR A 57 9.32 18.61 -20.43
CA THR A 57 10.40 19.59 -20.26
C THR A 57 9.84 21.00 -20.06
N ALA A 58 8.91 21.44 -20.91
CA ALA A 58 8.31 22.77 -20.83
C ALA A 58 7.46 22.97 -19.56
N PHE A 59 6.81 21.91 -19.06
CA PHE A 59 6.10 21.93 -17.79
C PHE A 59 7.07 22.20 -16.63
N LEU A 60 8.14 21.41 -16.52
CA LEU A 60 9.11 21.53 -15.43
C LEU A 60 9.97 22.80 -15.50
N ALA A 61 10.16 23.38 -16.69
CA ALA A 61 10.80 24.69 -16.83
C ALA A 61 10.06 25.81 -16.08
N LYS A 62 8.75 25.63 -15.77
CA LYS A 62 7.96 26.56 -14.95
C LYS A 62 8.21 26.38 -13.44
N HIS A 63 8.88 25.30 -13.04
CA HIS A 63 9.14 24.92 -11.65
C HIS A 63 10.65 24.68 -11.40
N PRO A 64 11.51 25.70 -11.61
CA PRO A 64 12.97 25.52 -11.61
C PRO A 64 13.57 25.12 -10.25
N ALA A 65 12.82 25.29 -9.16
CA ALA A 65 13.25 24.89 -7.82
C ALA A 65 13.16 23.37 -7.60
N LEU A 66 12.31 22.66 -8.36
CA LEU A 66 12.21 21.21 -8.23
C LEU A 66 13.32 20.53 -9.03
N PRO A 67 14.09 19.62 -8.39
CA PRO A 67 15.08 18.83 -9.11
C PRO A 67 14.39 17.91 -10.12
N THR A 68 15.04 17.68 -11.25
CA THR A 68 14.49 16.87 -12.34
C THR A 68 15.41 15.72 -12.73
N ALA A 69 14.85 14.73 -13.43
CA ALA A 69 15.59 13.65 -14.07
C ALA A 69 14.89 13.20 -15.36
N THR A 70 15.65 12.72 -16.35
CA THR A 70 15.10 12.27 -17.64
C THR A 70 15.14 10.75 -17.74
N ILE A 71 14.06 10.13 -18.20
CA ILE A 71 14.04 8.70 -18.56
C ILE A 71 14.88 8.52 -19.83
N PRO A 72 16.07 7.88 -19.80
CA PRO A 72 17.01 7.96 -20.91
C PRO A 72 16.46 7.39 -22.23
N LYS A 73 15.74 6.27 -22.18
CA LYS A 73 15.16 5.60 -23.36
C LYS A 73 13.90 6.25 -23.92
N ARG A 74 13.37 7.29 -23.26
CA ARG A 74 12.10 7.96 -23.62
C ARG A 74 12.20 9.47 -23.76
N GLY A 75 13.23 10.09 -23.19
CA GLY A 75 13.39 11.55 -23.22
C GLY A 75 12.35 12.30 -22.37
N LEU A 76 11.54 11.61 -21.57
CA LEU A 76 10.56 12.25 -20.68
C LEU A 76 11.27 12.80 -19.45
N THR A 77 11.10 14.11 -19.19
CA THR A 77 11.66 14.77 -18.01
C THR A 77 10.65 14.73 -16.88
N LEU A 78 11.10 14.29 -15.71
CA LEU A 78 10.28 14.12 -14.52
C LEU A 78 10.79 15.03 -13.41
N SER A 79 9.90 15.53 -12.56
CA SER A 79 10.27 15.93 -11.21
C SER A 79 10.86 14.71 -10.48
N LYS A 80 11.95 14.90 -9.72
CA LYS A 80 12.48 13.82 -8.86
C LYS A 80 11.58 13.49 -7.67
N LEU A 81 10.55 14.30 -7.42
CA LEU A 81 9.45 13.99 -6.51
C LEU A 81 8.26 13.48 -7.32
N GLY A 82 7.66 12.36 -6.91
CA GLY A 82 6.50 11.79 -7.57
C GLY A 82 5.35 11.51 -6.62
N PHE A 83 4.12 11.54 -7.14
CA PHE A 83 2.91 11.27 -6.37
C PHE A 83 2.63 9.77 -6.34
N GLY A 84 2.87 9.13 -5.20
CA GLY A 84 2.52 7.74 -4.95
C GLY A 84 1.06 7.60 -4.54
N ALA A 85 0.26 6.94 -5.37
CA ALA A 85 -1.18 6.79 -5.19
C ALA A 85 -1.57 5.53 -4.37
N TYR A 86 -0.67 5.01 -3.51
CA TYR A 86 -1.03 3.91 -2.62
C TYR A 86 -1.96 4.41 -1.50
N ARG A 87 -3.11 3.75 -1.30
CA ARG A 87 -4.15 4.11 -0.33
C ARG A 87 -4.83 5.46 -0.58
N VAL A 88 -4.77 5.99 -1.80
CA VAL A 88 -5.65 7.09 -2.23
C VAL A 88 -6.92 6.54 -2.87
N ASN A 89 -8.00 7.29 -2.76
CA ASN A 89 -9.33 7.02 -3.30
C ASN A 89 -10.15 8.31 -3.33
N ASP A 90 -11.29 8.24 -3.99
CA ASP A 90 -12.27 9.33 -4.17
C ASP A 90 -13.14 9.61 -2.94
N THR A 91 -13.15 8.74 -1.94
CA THR A 91 -13.94 8.93 -0.72
C THR A 91 -13.37 9.96 0.24
N GLN A 92 -12.13 10.41 0.02
CA GLN A 92 -11.46 11.40 0.86
C GLN A 92 -11.15 12.67 0.05
N PRO A 93 -11.86 13.79 0.31
CA PRO A 93 -11.62 15.05 -0.39
C PRO A 93 -10.17 15.56 -0.30
N ALA A 94 -9.50 15.27 0.83
CA ALA A 94 -8.09 15.62 1.04
C ALA A 94 -7.14 14.97 0.02
N HIS A 95 -7.45 13.77 -0.48
CA HIS A 95 -6.64 13.10 -1.50
C HIS A 95 -6.64 13.87 -2.82
N ARG A 96 -7.82 14.33 -3.27
CA ARG A 96 -7.94 15.16 -4.49
C ARG A 96 -7.16 16.46 -4.30
N ALA A 97 -7.37 17.15 -3.17
CA ALA A 97 -6.67 18.39 -2.85
C ALA A 97 -5.14 18.20 -2.85
N ALA A 98 -4.65 17.07 -2.34
CA ALA A 98 -3.23 16.73 -2.35
C ALA A 98 -2.70 16.54 -3.79
N LEU A 99 -3.38 15.77 -4.63
CA LEU A 99 -2.96 15.56 -6.02
C LEU A 99 -2.93 16.87 -6.82
N VAL A 100 -3.97 17.70 -6.66
CA VAL A 100 -4.04 19.02 -7.31
C VAL A 100 -2.89 19.92 -6.84
N LYS A 101 -2.63 19.99 -5.53
CA LYS A 101 -1.51 20.77 -4.99
C LYS A 101 -0.16 20.26 -5.50
N ALA A 102 0.03 18.94 -5.61
CA ALA A 102 1.28 18.36 -6.11
C ALA A 102 1.52 18.76 -7.57
N ILE A 103 0.50 18.69 -8.42
CA ILE A 103 0.57 19.14 -9.82
C ILE A 103 0.90 20.64 -9.90
N HIS A 104 0.23 21.49 -9.13
CA HIS A 104 0.55 22.92 -9.08
C HIS A 104 1.96 23.23 -8.58
N ALA A 105 2.54 22.35 -7.75
CA ALA A 105 3.91 22.48 -7.27
C ALA A 105 4.95 21.99 -8.30
N GLY A 106 4.54 21.41 -9.42
CA GLY A 106 5.43 20.90 -10.47
C GLY A 106 5.68 19.39 -10.42
N VAL A 107 4.96 18.63 -9.59
CA VAL A 107 5.02 17.17 -9.62
C VAL A 107 4.29 16.66 -10.85
N ASN A 108 5.02 16.07 -11.79
CA ASN A 108 4.47 15.61 -13.07
C ASN A 108 4.49 14.10 -13.27
N VAL A 109 4.70 13.32 -12.20
CA VAL A 109 4.68 11.86 -12.26
C VAL A 109 3.77 11.29 -11.19
N ILE A 110 2.85 10.41 -11.61
CA ILE A 110 1.85 9.78 -10.75
C ILE A 110 1.98 8.28 -10.86
N ASP A 111 2.18 7.63 -9.72
CA ASP A 111 2.42 6.20 -9.60
C ASP A 111 1.23 5.50 -8.92
N THR A 112 0.55 4.62 -9.66
CA THR A 112 -0.59 3.83 -9.17
C THR A 112 -0.41 2.34 -9.50
N SER A 113 -1.42 1.51 -9.25
CA SER A 113 -1.44 0.09 -9.60
C SER A 113 -2.86 -0.46 -9.54
N SER A 114 -3.14 -1.48 -10.35
CA SER A 114 -4.45 -2.14 -10.39
C SER A 114 -4.91 -2.73 -9.05
N HIS A 115 -3.99 -3.11 -8.18
CA HIS A 115 -4.31 -3.72 -6.88
C HIS A 115 -4.52 -2.70 -5.75
N PHE A 116 -4.21 -1.43 -5.96
CA PHE A 116 -4.36 -0.39 -4.94
C PHE A 116 -5.84 -0.09 -4.70
N GLY A 117 -6.35 -0.54 -3.54
CA GLY A 117 -7.77 -0.43 -3.21
C GLY A 117 -8.67 -1.14 -4.22
N TYR A 118 -8.24 -2.28 -4.77
CA TYR A 118 -8.95 -3.02 -5.83
C TYR A 118 -9.25 -2.16 -7.08
N GLY A 119 -8.33 -1.26 -7.42
CA GLY A 119 -8.45 -0.36 -8.58
C GLY A 119 -8.99 1.03 -8.24
N ALA A 120 -9.46 1.27 -7.01
CA ALA A 120 -9.98 2.57 -6.58
C ALA A 120 -8.96 3.71 -6.78
N SER A 121 -7.67 3.43 -6.59
CA SER A 121 -6.60 4.41 -6.84
C SER A 121 -6.51 4.83 -8.31
N GLU A 122 -6.61 3.88 -9.25
CA GLU A 122 -6.60 4.18 -10.69
C GLU A 122 -7.83 4.98 -11.10
N THR A 123 -9.01 4.63 -10.58
CA THR A 123 -10.25 5.39 -10.83
C THR A 123 -10.16 6.81 -10.29
N PHE A 124 -9.62 6.98 -9.08
CA PHE A 124 -9.37 8.29 -8.47
C PHE A 124 -8.41 9.14 -9.30
N VAL A 125 -7.26 8.57 -9.71
CA VAL A 125 -6.27 9.28 -10.54
C VAL A 125 -6.87 9.66 -11.88
N GLY A 126 -7.56 8.72 -12.54
CA GLY A 126 -8.19 8.93 -13.84
C GLY A 126 -9.22 10.06 -13.81
N SER A 127 -10.21 9.96 -12.92
CA SER A 127 -11.26 11.00 -12.78
C SER A 127 -10.68 12.37 -12.44
N THR A 128 -9.73 12.44 -11.50
CA THR A 128 -9.09 13.72 -11.12
C THR A 128 -8.34 14.33 -12.31
N LEU A 129 -7.56 13.55 -13.06
CA LEU A 129 -6.82 14.06 -14.22
C LEU A 129 -7.74 14.51 -15.35
N GLN A 130 -8.84 13.80 -15.63
CA GLN A 130 -9.81 14.22 -16.65
C GLN A 130 -10.41 15.60 -16.33
N GLU A 131 -10.72 15.86 -15.05
CA GLU A 131 -11.16 17.18 -14.60
C GLU A 131 -10.07 18.24 -14.83
N LEU A 132 -8.83 17.96 -14.41
CA LEU A 132 -7.71 18.90 -14.57
C LEU A 132 -7.35 19.18 -16.03
N PHE A 133 -7.48 18.18 -16.91
CA PHE A 133 -7.31 18.37 -18.35
C PHE A 133 -8.40 19.26 -18.93
N LYS A 134 -9.65 19.06 -18.51
CA LYS A 134 -10.79 19.89 -18.94
C LYS A 134 -10.68 21.33 -18.44
N GLU A 135 -10.17 21.52 -17.23
CA GLU A 135 -9.91 22.84 -16.64
C GLU A 135 -8.69 23.54 -17.27
N GLY A 136 -7.82 22.80 -17.96
CA GLY A 136 -6.58 23.32 -18.52
C GLY A 136 -5.47 23.52 -17.48
N THR A 137 -5.62 22.94 -16.28
CA THR A 137 -4.63 23.03 -15.18
C THR A 137 -3.32 22.32 -15.53
N ILE A 138 -3.42 21.20 -16.23
CA ILE A 138 -2.30 20.44 -16.81
C ILE A 138 -2.78 19.77 -18.09
N LYS A 139 -1.89 19.43 -19.01
CA LYS A 139 -2.22 18.66 -20.23
C LYS A 139 -1.75 17.22 -20.12
N ARG A 140 -2.38 16.31 -20.88
CA ARG A 140 -1.98 14.90 -20.92
C ARG A 140 -0.52 14.71 -21.31
N GLU A 141 -0.01 15.55 -22.23
CA GLU A 141 1.39 15.53 -22.64
C GLU A 141 2.40 15.95 -21.56
N GLU A 142 1.96 16.66 -20.50
CA GLU A 142 2.83 17.21 -19.45
C GLU A 142 3.03 16.23 -18.27
N VAL A 143 2.16 15.22 -18.13
CA VAL A 143 2.15 14.29 -16.98
C VAL A 143 2.50 12.86 -17.36
N VAL A 144 3.33 12.19 -16.56
CA VAL A 144 3.74 10.80 -16.73
C VAL A 144 2.97 9.90 -15.77
N ILE A 145 2.28 8.91 -16.32
CA ILE A 145 1.48 7.94 -15.56
C ILE A 145 2.17 6.59 -15.51
N VAL A 146 2.39 6.10 -14.29
CA VAL A 146 2.90 4.77 -14.02
C VAL A 146 1.78 3.91 -13.42
N SER A 147 1.50 2.75 -14.02
CA SER A 147 0.67 1.72 -13.39
C SER A 147 1.34 0.36 -13.44
N LYS A 148 0.81 -0.60 -12.68
CA LYS A 148 1.43 -1.91 -12.46
C LYS A 148 0.40 -3.01 -12.29
N ALA A 149 0.78 -4.22 -12.67
CA ALA A 149 0.01 -5.44 -12.47
C ALA A 149 0.89 -6.59 -11.97
N GLY A 150 0.26 -7.59 -11.34
CA GLY A 150 0.93 -8.80 -10.85
C GLY A 150 0.12 -9.53 -9.79
N PHE A 151 -0.57 -8.78 -8.93
CA PHE A 151 -1.41 -9.36 -7.89
C PHE A 151 -2.79 -9.76 -8.43
N ILE A 152 -3.21 -10.97 -8.09
CA ILE A 152 -4.58 -11.46 -8.25
C ILE A 152 -5.22 -11.41 -6.86
N LEU A 153 -6.14 -10.46 -6.68
CA LEU A 153 -6.82 -10.23 -5.41
C LEU A 153 -8.30 -10.55 -5.54
N SER A 154 -8.88 -11.07 -4.45
CA SER A 154 -10.34 -11.16 -4.30
C SER A 154 -10.83 -9.99 -3.44
N PRO A 155 -11.92 -9.30 -3.83
CA PRO A 155 -12.60 -8.36 -2.94
C PRO A 155 -13.29 -9.08 -1.76
N THR A 156 -13.46 -10.40 -1.83
CA THR A 156 -13.98 -11.25 -0.76
C THR A 156 -12.84 -12.01 -0.06
N THR A 157 -13.13 -12.64 1.08
CA THR A 157 -12.13 -13.43 1.84
C THR A 157 -11.64 -14.68 1.12
N THR A 158 -12.26 -15.10 0.02
CA THR A 158 -11.86 -16.28 -0.75
C THR A 158 -11.87 -15.96 -2.24
N LEU A 159 -10.80 -16.32 -2.95
CA LEU A 159 -10.73 -16.13 -4.40
C LEU A 159 -11.62 -17.17 -5.10
N GLN A 160 -12.53 -16.71 -5.94
CA GLN A 160 -13.44 -17.58 -6.68
C GLN A 160 -12.65 -18.44 -7.70
N PRO A 161 -12.83 -19.78 -7.74
CA PRO A 161 -12.12 -20.67 -8.66
C PRO A 161 -12.23 -20.27 -10.15
N GLU A 162 -13.33 -19.63 -10.52
CA GLU A 162 -13.62 -19.15 -11.88
C GLU A 162 -12.67 -18.03 -12.33
N ILE A 163 -12.15 -17.22 -11.40
CA ILE A 163 -11.16 -16.19 -11.70
C ILE A 163 -9.81 -16.84 -12.06
N LEU A 164 -9.46 -17.93 -11.38
CA LEU A 164 -8.20 -18.63 -11.58
C LEU A 164 -8.21 -19.52 -12.82
N SER A 165 -9.35 -20.10 -13.19
CA SER A 165 -9.45 -20.97 -14.37
C SER A 165 -9.11 -20.26 -15.69
N GLY A 166 -9.29 -18.93 -15.75
CA GLY A 166 -8.90 -18.09 -16.88
C GLY A 166 -7.43 -17.66 -16.91
N ILE A 167 -6.62 -18.01 -15.90
CA ILE A 167 -5.22 -17.57 -15.77
C ILE A 167 -4.28 -18.78 -15.97
N PRO A 168 -3.57 -18.86 -17.11
CA PRO A 168 -2.81 -20.06 -17.46
C PRO A 168 -1.66 -20.42 -16.51
N SER A 169 -1.01 -19.42 -15.91
CA SER A 169 0.07 -19.60 -14.93
C SER A 169 -0.11 -18.59 -13.81
N TYR A 170 -0.15 -19.08 -12.57
CA TYR A 170 -0.18 -18.26 -11.37
C TYR A 170 0.51 -18.96 -10.20
N ALA A 171 0.89 -18.18 -9.21
CA ALA A 171 1.47 -18.60 -7.95
C ALA A 171 0.48 -18.34 -6.80
N LYS A 172 0.21 -19.35 -5.96
CA LYS A 172 -0.53 -19.16 -4.70
C LYS A 172 0.43 -18.64 -3.63
N ILE A 173 0.16 -17.46 -3.11
CA ILE A 173 1.00 -16.82 -2.06
C ILE A 173 0.41 -17.08 -0.68
N SER A 174 -0.91 -16.97 -0.57
CA SER A 174 -1.71 -17.29 0.61
C SER A 174 -3.11 -17.74 0.19
N GLU A 175 -4.01 -18.00 1.13
CA GLU A 175 -5.42 -18.34 0.82
C GLU A 175 -6.18 -17.21 0.10
N THR A 176 -5.75 -15.96 0.29
CA THR A 176 -6.48 -14.77 -0.21
C THR A 176 -5.69 -13.98 -1.25
N SER A 177 -4.47 -14.41 -1.60
CA SER A 177 -3.58 -13.67 -2.49
C SER A 177 -2.81 -14.60 -3.41
N TYR A 178 -2.89 -14.29 -4.70
CA TYR A 178 -2.25 -15.01 -5.78
C TYR A 178 -1.46 -14.02 -6.65
N HIS A 179 -0.54 -14.53 -7.46
CA HIS A 179 0.30 -13.69 -8.32
C HIS A 179 0.44 -14.28 -9.72
N SER A 180 0.41 -13.45 -10.74
CA SER A 180 0.68 -13.87 -12.13
C SER A 180 1.31 -12.74 -12.92
N ILE A 181 2.27 -13.11 -13.76
CA ILE A 181 2.86 -12.25 -14.79
C ILE A 181 2.62 -12.79 -16.19
N HIS A 182 1.69 -13.75 -16.33
CA HIS A 182 1.40 -14.37 -17.60
C HIS A 182 0.86 -13.34 -18.62
N PRO A 183 1.26 -13.38 -19.90
CA PRO A 183 0.83 -12.41 -20.92
C PRO A 183 -0.68 -12.15 -20.99
N SER A 184 -1.51 -13.20 -20.95
CA SER A 184 -2.98 -13.04 -20.99
C SER A 184 -3.53 -12.31 -19.76
N PHE A 185 -2.94 -12.54 -18.58
CA PHE A 185 -3.32 -11.84 -17.35
C PHE A 185 -2.90 -10.37 -17.41
N LEU A 186 -1.66 -10.10 -17.81
CA LEU A 186 -1.17 -8.73 -17.99
C LEU A 186 -2.02 -7.95 -19.00
N LYS A 187 -2.47 -8.59 -20.09
CA LYS A 187 -3.39 -7.99 -21.07
C LYS A 187 -4.71 -7.57 -20.46
N ALA A 188 -5.34 -8.44 -19.68
CA ALA A 188 -6.59 -8.15 -19.00
C ALA A 188 -6.41 -7.00 -18.00
N GLN A 189 -5.34 -7.04 -17.21
CA GLN A 189 -5.03 -5.99 -16.23
C GLN A 189 -4.76 -4.64 -16.89
N LEU A 190 -3.93 -4.58 -17.93
CA LEU A 190 -3.66 -3.36 -18.68
C LEU A 190 -4.95 -2.76 -19.27
N THR A 191 -5.83 -3.60 -19.82
CA THR A 191 -7.13 -3.15 -20.35
C THR A 191 -8.00 -2.52 -19.27
N ALA A 192 -8.11 -3.17 -18.11
CA ALA A 192 -8.89 -2.64 -17.00
C ALA A 192 -8.25 -1.37 -16.39
N SER A 193 -6.91 -1.29 -16.33
CA SER A 193 -6.18 -0.11 -15.88
C SER A 193 -6.41 1.10 -16.78
N LEU A 194 -6.34 0.93 -18.11
CA LEU A 194 -6.63 2.00 -19.08
C LEU A 194 -8.08 2.51 -18.94
N GLN A 195 -9.04 1.61 -18.73
CA GLN A 195 -10.44 1.98 -18.49
C GLN A 195 -10.62 2.79 -17.20
N ARG A 196 -10.06 2.32 -16.07
CA ARG A 196 -10.15 3.04 -14.78
C ARG A 196 -9.46 4.39 -14.81
N LEU A 197 -8.28 4.45 -15.43
CA LEU A 197 -7.53 5.70 -15.63
C LEU A 197 -8.17 6.62 -16.67
N GLN A 198 -9.10 6.12 -17.48
CA GLN A 198 -9.70 6.85 -18.60
C GLN A 198 -8.63 7.37 -19.58
N LEU A 199 -7.64 6.53 -19.90
CA LEU A 199 -6.53 6.86 -20.79
C LEU A 199 -6.46 5.86 -21.94
N GLU A 200 -5.98 6.33 -23.09
CA GLU A 200 -5.66 5.46 -24.23
C GLU A 200 -4.28 4.81 -24.07
N LYS A 201 -3.36 5.47 -23.34
CA LYS A 201 -1.98 5.05 -23.16
C LYS A 201 -1.45 5.35 -21.76
N ILE A 202 -0.79 4.37 -21.15
CA ILE A 202 -0.01 4.50 -19.90
C ILE A 202 1.45 4.75 -20.27
N ASP A 203 2.13 5.71 -19.66
CA ASP A 203 3.51 6.07 -20.06
C ASP A 203 4.50 4.95 -19.67
N ILE A 204 4.35 4.37 -18.48
CA ILE A 204 5.15 3.22 -18.02
C ILE A 204 4.23 2.19 -17.35
N PHE A 205 4.24 0.96 -17.85
CA PHE A 205 3.53 -0.15 -17.21
C PHE A 205 4.52 -1.13 -16.57
N MET A 206 4.36 -1.44 -15.29
CA MET A 206 5.32 -2.27 -14.56
C MET A 206 4.74 -3.64 -14.19
N ILE A 207 5.60 -4.65 -14.24
CA ILE A 207 5.37 -5.91 -13.51
C ILE A 207 5.61 -5.63 -12.03
N ASN A 208 4.66 -6.00 -11.16
CA ASN A 208 4.69 -5.66 -9.74
C ASN A 208 5.10 -6.85 -8.86
N ASN A 209 6.29 -6.77 -8.28
CA ASN A 209 6.87 -7.72 -7.32
C ASN A 209 6.82 -9.19 -7.79
N PRO A 210 7.38 -9.53 -8.96
CA PRO A 210 7.35 -10.91 -9.46
C PRO A 210 8.08 -11.91 -8.55
N GLU A 211 9.00 -11.44 -7.69
CA GLU A 211 9.65 -12.27 -6.67
C GLU A 211 8.65 -12.99 -5.76
N ARG A 212 7.43 -12.46 -5.60
CA ARG A 212 6.35 -13.11 -4.83
C ARG A 212 6.07 -14.51 -5.33
N MET A 213 6.21 -14.77 -6.63
CA MET A 213 5.96 -16.09 -7.22
C MET A 213 6.91 -17.18 -6.68
N LEU A 214 8.09 -16.81 -6.14
CA LEU A 214 9.02 -17.73 -5.49
C LEU A 214 8.48 -18.27 -4.16
N GLY A 215 7.54 -17.57 -3.51
CA GLY A 215 6.88 -18.04 -2.29
C GLY A 215 5.87 -19.16 -2.51
N ASN A 216 5.62 -19.57 -3.76
CA ASN A 216 4.69 -20.64 -4.06
C ASN A 216 5.24 -22.01 -3.64
N LYS A 217 4.72 -22.52 -2.52
CA LYS A 217 5.08 -23.82 -1.96
C LYS A 217 4.63 -25.01 -2.83
N THR A 218 3.67 -24.78 -3.73
CA THR A 218 3.11 -25.81 -4.62
C THR A 218 3.63 -25.64 -6.05
N GLY A 219 4.27 -26.67 -6.61
CA GLY A 219 4.66 -26.68 -8.03
C GLY A 219 6.11 -26.25 -8.35
N GLY A 220 7.00 -26.26 -7.35
CA GLY A 220 8.46 -26.18 -7.59
C GLY A 220 8.96 -24.89 -8.24
N TYR A 221 8.31 -23.76 -7.94
CA TYR A 221 8.71 -22.46 -8.47
C TYR A 221 10.15 -22.13 -8.08
N ASN A 222 10.96 -21.74 -9.05
CA ASN A 222 12.37 -21.40 -8.84
C ASN A 222 12.76 -20.19 -9.70
N LYS A 223 13.94 -19.62 -9.40
CA LYS A 223 14.44 -18.43 -10.09
C LYS A 223 14.60 -18.64 -11.60
N THR A 224 15.09 -19.80 -12.04
CA THR A 224 15.27 -20.12 -13.46
C THR A 224 13.96 -20.05 -14.24
N ARG A 225 12.90 -20.66 -13.70
CA ARG A 225 11.55 -20.57 -14.28
C ARG A 225 11.06 -19.13 -14.29
N LEU A 226 11.19 -18.41 -13.17
CA LEU A 226 10.72 -17.04 -13.06
C LEU A 226 11.44 -16.08 -14.02
N TYR A 227 12.75 -16.23 -14.23
CA TYR A 227 13.48 -15.43 -15.23
C TYR A 227 12.95 -15.66 -16.65
N LYS A 228 12.60 -16.90 -17.01
CA LYS A 228 11.98 -17.21 -18.30
C LYS A 228 10.60 -16.54 -18.42
N GLU A 229 9.76 -16.67 -17.40
CA GLU A 229 8.42 -16.06 -17.42
C GLU A 229 8.48 -14.52 -17.45
N ILE A 230 9.46 -13.90 -16.77
CA ILE A 230 9.72 -12.45 -16.89
C ILE A 230 10.12 -12.09 -18.33
N ALA A 231 10.99 -12.87 -18.98
CA ALA A 231 11.39 -12.61 -20.36
C ALA A 231 10.21 -12.70 -21.33
N GLU A 232 9.32 -13.69 -21.15
CA GLU A 232 8.07 -13.85 -21.91
C GLU A 232 7.08 -12.70 -21.66
N ALA A 233 6.93 -12.28 -20.41
CA ALA A 233 6.10 -11.13 -20.05
C ALA A 233 6.64 -9.84 -20.71
N PHE A 234 7.95 -9.62 -20.71
CA PHE A 234 8.56 -8.49 -21.42
C PHE A 234 8.33 -8.56 -22.94
N ALA A 235 8.39 -9.75 -23.55
CA ALA A 235 8.14 -9.93 -24.98
C ALA A 235 6.69 -9.57 -25.33
N TYR A 236 5.74 -9.92 -24.46
CA TYR A 236 4.36 -9.48 -24.58
C TYR A 236 4.23 -7.95 -24.42
N LEU A 237 4.89 -7.34 -23.44
CA LEU A 237 4.81 -5.90 -23.22
C LEU A 237 5.43 -5.09 -24.38
N ASP A 238 6.40 -5.63 -25.13
CA ASP A 238 6.83 -4.99 -26.38
C ASP A 238 5.70 -4.89 -27.40
N GLN A 239 4.83 -5.90 -27.49
CA GLN A 239 3.68 -5.86 -28.40
C GLN A 239 2.70 -4.77 -27.97
N GLU A 240 2.53 -4.54 -26.68
CA GLU A 240 1.68 -3.46 -26.15
C GLU A 240 2.30 -2.06 -26.38
N VAL A 241 3.63 -1.96 -26.40
CA VAL A 241 4.33 -0.74 -26.85
C VAL A 241 4.08 -0.51 -28.35
N GLN A 242 4.23 -1.55 -29.17
CA GLN A 242 3.98 -1.47 -30.62
C GLN A 242 2.52 -1.11 -30.95
N GLN A 243 1.57 -1.61 -30.16
CA GLN A 243 0.15 -1.25 -30.25
C GLN A 243 -0.16 0.16 -29.72
N GLY A 244 0.82 0.85 -29.13
CA GLY A 244 0.65 2.20 -28.59
C GLY A 244 -0.14 2.27 -27.28
N ARG A 245 -0.37 1.14 -26.59
CA ARG A 245 -1.13 1.10 -25.33
C ARG A 245 -0.27 1.46 -24.12
N ILE A 246 1.05 1.27 -24.23
CA ILE A 246 2.02 1.70 -23.22
C ILE A 246 3.21 2.41 -23.86
N GLY A 247 3.81 3.38 -23.17
CA GLY A 247 5.01 4.08 -23.64
C GLY A 247 6.28 3.25 -23.46
N GLY A 248 6.35 2.44 -22.41
CA GLY A 248 7.42 1.50 -22.11
C GLY A 248 7.02 0.67 -20.89
N TYR A 249 7.88 -0.24 -20.47
CA TYR A 249 7.61 -1.05 -19.30
C TYR A 249 8.78 -1.11 -18.32
N GLY A 250 8.45 -1.53 -17.11
CA GLY A 250 9.40 -1.67 -16.03
C GLY A 250 9.06 -2.80 -15.07
N MET A 251 9.74 -2.82 -13.94
CA MET A 251 9.48 -3.79 -12.89
C MET A 251 9.65 -3.14 -11.52
N CYS A 252 8.63 -3.28 -10.67
CA CYS A 252 8.70 -2.96 -9.25
C CYS A 252 9.10 -4.22 -8.49
N SER A 253 10.01 -4.11 -7.53
CA SER A 253 10.44 -5.25 -6.70
C SER A 253 10.92 -4.78 -5.34
N ASN A 254 10.64 -5.59 -4.31
CA ASN A 254 11.22 -5.41 -2.98
C ASN A 254 12.51 -6.20 -2.77
N ALA A 255 12.93 -7.05 -3.72
CA ALA A 255 14.07 -7.95 -3.55
C ALA A 255 15.21 -7.76 -4.57
N LEU A 256 14.96 -7.10 -5.70
CA LEU A 256 15.98 -6.82 -6.72
C LEU A 256 17.25 -6.13 -6.19
N HIS A 257 17.10 -5.29 -5.16
CA HIS A 257 18.20 -4.53 -4.55
C HIS A 257 18.91 -5.27 -3.41
N LEU A 258 18.44 -6.47 -3.04
CA LEU A 258 18.91 -7.24 -1.89
C LEU A 258 19.56 -8.57 -2.35
N PRO A 259 20.83 -8.58 -2.76
CA PRO A 259 21.47 -9.77 -3.34
C PRO A 259 21.59 -10.98 -2.40
N THR A 260 21.43 -10.77 -1.09
CA THR A 260 21.60 -11.79 -0.05
C THR A 260 20.29 -12.51 0.33
N THR A 261 19.12 -12.03 -0.13
CA THR A 261 17.85 -12.64 0.23
C THR A 261 17.50 -13.82 -0.69
N GLU A 262 16.75 -14.78 -0.16
CA GLU A 262 16.33 -15.96 -0.92
C GLU A 262 15.49 -15.57 -2.14
N ASP A 263 14.64 -14.56 -2.01
CA ASP A 263 13.75 -14.04 -3.05
C ASP A 263 14.43 -13.06 -4.03
N HIS A 264 15.74 -12.82 -3.89
CA HIS A 264 16.49 -11.95 -4.79
C HIS A 264 16.38 -12.37 -6.27
N LEU A 265 16.02 -11.41 -7.12
CA LEU A 265 16.09 -11.55 -8.57
C LEU A 265 17.24 -10.69 -9.10
N SER A 266 18.16 -11.28 -9.85
CA SER A 266 19.30 -10.56 -10.42
C SER A 266 18.90 -9.83 -11.70
N LEU A 267 19.15 -8.52 -11.76
CA LEU A 267 18.92 -7.71 -12.96
C LEU A 267 19.74 -8.23 -14.15
N LYS A 268 21.03 -8.52 -13.96
CA LYS A 268 21.86 -9.23 -14.95
C LYS A 268 21.24 -10.54 -15.45
N ALA A 269 20.70 -11.38 -14.56
CA ALA A 269 20.08 -12.64 -14.98
C ALA A 269 18.82 -12.39 -15.83
N ILE A 270 17.96 -11.44 -15.43
CA ILE A 270 16.77 -11.04 -16.21
C ILE A 270 17.16 -10.56 -17.60
N ILE A 271 18.14 -9.65 -17.68
CA ILE A 271 18.65 -9.11 -18.93
C ILE A 271 19.26 -10.21 -19.80
N LYS A 272 20.11 -11.07 -19.21
CA LYS A 272 20.75 -12.17 -19.91
C LYS A 272 19.73 -13.15 -20.46
N THR A 273 18.80 -13.63 -19.64
CA THR A 273 17.76 -14.57 -20.07
C THR A 273 16.96 -14.00 -21.23
N ARG A 274 16.63 -12.71 -21.18
CA ARG A 274 15.94 -12.05 -22.28
C ARG A 274 16.77 -11.96 -23.56
N MET A 275 18.04 -11.60 -23.44
CA MET A 275 18.97 -11.57 -24.58
C MET A 275 19.22 -12.95 -25.19
N ASP A 276 19.23 -14.02 -24.38
CA ASP A 276 19.37 -15.40 -24.85
C ASP A 276 18.19 -15.83 -25.77
N PHE A 277 17.00 -15.23 -25.59
CA PHE A 277 15.86 -15.39 -26.51
C PHE A 277 15.95 -14.51 -27.77
N GLY A 278 16.97 -13.65 -27.89
CA GLY A 278 17.16 -12.73 -29.02
C GLY A 278 16.25 -11.50 -29.00
N TRP A 279 15.66 -11.16 -27.85
CA TRP A 279 14.73 -10.03 -27.74
C TRP A 279 15.39 -8.73 -27.26
N SER A 280 14.89 -7.59 -27.74
CA SER A 280 15.39 -6.25 -27.39
C SER A 280 15.03 -5.82 -25.95
N LEU A 281 15.79 -4.86 -25.43
CA LEU A 281 15.58 -4.15 -24.16
C LEU A 281 15.18 -2.68 -24.33
N ASP A 282 14.93 -2.21 -25.55
CA ASP A 282 14.64 -0.79 -25.84
C ASP A 282 13.41 -0.27 -25.10
N ASN A 283 12.47 -1.17 -24.80
CA ASN A 283 11.23 -0.86 -24.09
C ASN A 283 11.26 -1.17 -22.60
N PHE A 284 12.33 -1.79 -22.10
CA PHE A 284 12.55 -1.95 -20.66
C PHE A 284 13.22 -0.68 -20.11
N VAL A 285 12.41 0.22 -19.57
CA VAL A 285 12.81 1.61 -19.32
C VAL A 285 12.98 1.96 -17.85
N ALA A 286 12.41 1.18 -16.93
CA ALA A 286 12.40 1.55 -15.52
C ALA A 286 12.41 0.37 -14.54
N LEU A 287 12.98 0.63 -13.36
CA LEU A 287 12.88 -0.19 -12.15
C LEU A 287 12.30 0.65 -11.02
N GLN A 288 11.61 0.00 -10.08
CA GLN A 288 11.16 0.61 -8.85
C GLN A 288 11.56 -0.28 -7.67
N ALA A 289 12.27 0.31 -6.70
CA ALA A 289 12.73 -0.40 -5.51
C ALA A 289 12.75 0.50 -4.26
N PRO A 290 12.65 -0.08 -3.06
CA PRO A 290 12.71 0.66 -1.80
C PRO A 290 14.00 1.47 -1.63
N LEU A 291 13.87 2.67 -1.07
CA LEU A 291 14.98 3.49 -0.54
C LEU A 291 14.44 4.40 0.55
N ASN A 292 15.11 4.40 1.69
CA ASN A 292 14.90 5.33 2.78
C ASN A 292 16.15 5.36 3.67
N LEU A 293 16.06 5.99 4.83
CA LEU A 293 17.17 6.09 5.78
C LEU A 293 17.65 4.72 6.30
N PHE A 294 16.78 3.72 6.39
CA PHE A 294 17.13 2.37 6.85
C PHE A 294 17.46 1.42 5.69
N GLU A 295 16.58 1.33 4.68
CA GLU A 295 16.77 0.49 3.48
C GLU A 295 17.59 1.27 2.44
N ARG A 296 18.90 1.02 2.37
CA ARG A 296 19.88 1.80 1.58
C ARG A 296 20.53 1.00 0.44
N GLU A 297 20.22 -0.27 0.31
CA GLU A 297 20.86 -1.23 -0.58
C GLU A 297 20.60 -0.91 -2.07
N LEU A 298 19.55 -0.14 -2.38
CA LEU A 298 19.30 0.33 -3.75
C LEU A 298 20.46 1.16 -4.30
N VAL A 299 21.13 1.94 -3.44
CA VAL A 299 22.19 2.90 -3.82
C VAL A 299 23.56 2.53 -3.25
N THR A 300 23.62 1.62 -2.27
CA THR A 300 24.86 1.20 -1.60
C THR A 300 25.49 0.01 -2.32
N ASP A 301 26.77 0.12 -2.68
CA ASP A 301 27.51 -0.99 -3.26
C ASP A 301 27.80 -2.07 -2.20
N VAL A 302 27.59 -3.34 -2.55
CA VAL A 302 27.90 -4.49 -1.69
C VAL A 302 28.98 -5.30 -2.38
N PHE A 303 30.26 -5.05 -2.03
CA PHE A 303 31.40 -5.68 -2.70
C PHE A 303 31.25 -7.21 -2.76
N PRO A 304 31.50 -7.86 -3.92
CA PRO A 304 32.04 -7.31 -5.18
C PRO A 304 30.98 -6.71 -6.13
N SER A 305 29.72 -6.65 -5.73
CA SER A 305 28.59 -6.19 -6.55
C SER A 305 28.36 -4.68 -6.43
N LYS A 306 27.94 -4.07 -7.55
CA LYS A 306 27.43 -2.69 -7.57
C LYS A 306 26.00 -2.66 -7.04
N SER A 307 25.57 -1.52 -6.53
CA SER A 307 24.17 -1.29 -6.18
C SER A 307 23.26 -1.43 -7.39
N LEU A 308 22.00 -1.79 -7.16
CA LEU A 308 21.01 -1.93 -8.23
C LEU A 308 20.86 -0.63 -9.04
N ALA A 309 20.91 0.53 -8.39
CA ALA A 309 20.79 1.81 -9.09
C ALA A 309 21.97 2.07 -10.04
N ARG A 310 23.19 1.66 -9.67
CA ARG A 310 24.35 1.76 -10.56
C ARG A 310 24.28 0.74 -11.69
N GLU A 311 23.85 -0.49 -11.41
CA GLU A 311 23.66 -1.52 -12.45
C GLU A 311 22.59 -1.10 -13.46
N ALA A 312 21.46 -0.56 -13.01
CA ALA A 312 20.39 -0.05 -13.87
C ALA A 312 20.88 1.05 -14.83
N LYS A 313 21.75 1.94 -14.34
CA LYS A 313 22.34 3.03 -15.13
C LYS A 313 23.16 2.51 -16.32
N GLU A 314 23.87 1.39 -16.17
CA GLU A 314 24.66 0.77 -17.26
C GLU A 314 23.79 0.33 -18.44
N PHE A 315 22.51 0.05 -18.19
CA PHE A 315 21.53 -0.35 -19.20
C PHE A 315 20.55 0.74 -19.59
N ASN A 316 20.80 2.00 -19.20
CA ASN A 316 19.91 3.14 -19.42
C ASN A 316 18.50 2.92 -18.85
N ILE A 317 18.40 2.24 -17.72
CA ILE A 317 17.14 1.98 -17.00
C ILE A 317 16.97 3.03 -15.90
N PHE A 318 15.83 3.73 -15.92
CA PHE A 318 15.49 4.75 -14.93
C PHE A 318 15.09 4.12 -13.59
N VAL A 319 15.49 4.72 -12.47
CA VAL A 319 15.23 4.17 -11.13
C VAL A 319 14.22 5.04 -10.40
N PHE A 320 13.03 4.49 -10.19
CA PHE A 320 12.08 4.97 -9.20
C PHE A 320 12.42 4.38 -7.83
N THR A 321 12.10 5.13 -6.78
CA THR A 321 12.08 4.58 -5.44
C THR A 321 10.75 4.80 -4.74
N ASN A 322 10.41 3.88 -3.83
CA ASN A 322 9.22 3.90 -3.00
C ASN A 322 9.58 3.68 -1.53
N ARG A 323 8.56 3.75 -0.67
CA ARG A 323 8.69 3.63 0.79
C ARG A 323 9.68 4.61 1.43
N PRO A 324 9.73 5.89 1.02
CA PRO A 324 10.64 6.86 1.67
C PRO A 324 10.30 7.07 3.14
N LEU A 325 9.03 6.86 3.57
CA LEU A 325 8.60 7.10 4.95
C LEU A 325 8.17 5.87 5.75
N ASN A 326 8.15 4.68 5.13
CA ASN A 326 7.72 3.45 5.79
C ASN A 326 8.76 2.37 5.55
N ALA A 327 9.85 2.46 6.31
CA ALA A 327 10.98 1.57 6.20
C ALA A 327 10.67 0.18 6.76
N ILE A 328 11.39 -0.83 6.28
CA ILE A 328 11.49 -2.13 6.94
C ILE A 328 12.88 -2.24 7.57
N ALA A 329 12.93 -2.37 8.89
CA ALA A 329 14.16 -2.52 9.66
C ALA A 329 13.93 -3.53 10.81
N GLY A 330 14.86 -4.46 11.03
CA GLY A 330 14.69 -5.52 12.03
C GLY A 330 13.41 -6.37 11.84
N GLY A 331 12.96 -6.56 10.60
CA GLY A 331 11.70 -7.26 10.30
C GLY A 331 10.42 -6.47 10.66
N GLN A 332 10.52 -5.21 11.08
CA GLN A 332 9.40 -4.38 11.48
C GLN A 332 9.24 -3.14 10.60
N ILE A 333 8.03 -2.56 10.60
CA ILE A 333 7.76 -1.29 9.91
C ILE A 333 8.20 -0.15 10.83
N VAL A 334 9.17 0.65 10.37
CA VAL A 334 9.61 1.88 11.02
C VAL A 334 9.10 3.07 10.21
N THR A 335 8.28 3.90 10.83
CA THR A 335 7.66 5.07 10.16
C THR A 335 8.48 6.31 10.41
N LEU A 336 8.97 6.93 9.34
CA LEU A 336 9.81 8.13 9.37
C LEU A 336 8.95 9.41 9.28
N GLU A 337 7.85 9.44 10.04
CA GLU A 337 6.86 10.52 10.03
C GLU A 337 6.30 10.68 11.45
N ASN A 338 6.24 11.92 11.94
CA ASN A 338 5.56 12.24 13.20
C ASN A 338 4.15 12.76 12.93
N LYS A 339 3.19 12.33 13.75
CA LYS A 339 1.79 12.76 13.61
C LYS A 339 1.42 13.77 14.68
N GLY A 340 1.19 15.02 14.27
CA GLY A 340 0.67 16.09 15.13
C GLY A 340 1.75 16.79 15.97
N LEU A 341 1.90 18.10 15.77
CA LEU A 341 2.97 18.89 16.39
C LEU A 341 2.56 19.65 17.66
N HIS A 342 1.26 19.81 17.95
CA HIS A 342 0.80 20.76 18.98
C HIS A 342 0.69 20.13 20.39
N ASN A 343 1.28 20.80 21.40
CA ASN A 343 1.26 20.45 22.84
C ASN A 343 1.66 19.01 23.22
N ARG A 344 2.69 18.43 22.58
CA ARG A 344 3.12 17.05 22.86
C ARG A 344 3.58 16.78 24.29
N GLN A 345 4.24 17.72 24.98
CA GLN A 345 4.72 17.49 26.36
C GLN A 345 3.57 17.35 27.37
N GLU A 346 2.64 18.30 27.37
CA GLU A 346 1.45 18.25 28.24
C GLU A 346 0.55 17.05 27.90
N THR A 347 0.41 16.74 26.60
CA THR A 347 -0.33 15.56 26.13
C THR A 347 0.33 14.25 26.55
N SER A 348 1.67 14.20 26.62
CA SER A 348 2.43 12.99 27.01
C SER A 348 2.25 12.64 28.48
N ALA A 349 2.42 13.61 29.38
CA ALA A 349 2.26 13.39 30.82
C ALA A 349 0.82 12.94 31.13
N ARG A 350 -0.16 13.66 30.60
CA ARG A 350 -1.58 13.29 30.76
C ARG A 350 -1.90 11.91 30.18
N LEU A 351 -1.30 11.52 29.06
CA LEU A 351 -1.52 10.20 28.47
C LEU A 351 -0.97 9.09 29.38
N LEU A 352 0.22 9.27 29.96
CA LEU A 352 0.80 8.32 30.90
C LEU A 352 -0.07 8.15 32.14
N ASP A 353 -0.47 9.26 32.77
CA ASP A 353 -1.32 9.24 33.97
C ASP A 353 -2.67 8.56 33.68
N THR A 354 -3.29 8.88 32.55
CA THR A 354 -4.58 8.29 32.18
C THR A 354 -4.47 6.84 31.72
N LEU A 355 -3.32 6.43 31.18
CA LEU A 355 -3.03 5.04 30.84
C LEU A 355 -2.86 4.20 32.11
N ASP A 356 -2.06 4.69 33.07
CA ASP A 356 -1.87 4.06 34.37
C ASP A 356 -3.19 3.89 35.11
N GLN A 357 -3.98 4.96 35.22
CA GLN A 357 -5.33 4.89 35.80
C GLN A 357 -6.24 3.87 35.09
N SER A 358 -6.11 3.71 33.77
CA SER A 358 -6.92 2.73 33.03
C SER A 358 -6.50 1.29 33.28
N PHE A 359 -5.20 1.04 33.45
CA PHE A 359 -4.71 -0.28 33.86
C PHE A 359 -5.20 -0.61 35.27
N THR A 360 -5.05 0.32 36.21
CA THR A 360 -5.52 0.17 37.61
C THR A 360 -7.02 -0.08 37.66
N THR A 361 -7.82 0.73 36.96
CA THR A 361 -9.28 0.57 36.94
C THR A 361 -9.69 -0.79 36.38
N LEU A 362 -9.04 -1.26 35.30
CA LEU A 362 -9.37 -2.56 34.72
C LEU A 362 -8.94 -3.69 35.66
N ALA A 363 -7.76 -3.59 36.30
CA ALA A 363 -7.27 -4.58 37.26
C ALA A 363 -8.19 -4.71 38.49
N GLU A 364 -8.68 -3.59 39.03
CA GLU A 364 -9.68 -3.59 40.12
C GLU A 364 -10.95 -4.31 39.68
N MET A 365 -11.46 -4.02 38.48
CA MET A 365 -12.64 -4.72 37.95
C MET A 365 -12.41 -6.23 37.75
N GLU A 366 -11.20 -6.64 37.39
CA GLU A 366 -10.81 -8.05 37.22
C GLU A 366 -10.67 -8.78 38.56
N LEU A 367 -10.48 -8.05 39.66
CA LEU A 367 -10.59 -8.58 41.02
C LEU A 367 -12.06 -8.65 41.44
N ASP A 368 -12.83 -7.57 41.25
CA ASP A 368 -14.26 -7.52 41.58
C ASP A 368 -15.03 -8.71 40.97
N ILE A 369 -14.77 -9.05 39.71
CA ILE A 369 -15.49 -10.13 39.03
C ILE A 369 -15.14 -11.52 39.57
N LYS A 370 -13.94 -11.71 40.13
CA LYS A 370 -13.54 -12.96 40.81
C LYS A 370 -14.26 -13.13 42.14
N GLU A 371 -14.61 -12.03 42.80
CA GLU A 371 -15.41 -12.05 44.02
C GLU A 371 -16.91 -12.22 43.74
N ILE A 372 -17.38 -11.73 42.59
CA ILE A 372 -18.81 -11.79 42.20
C ILE A 372 -19.19 -13.13 41.56
N LEU A 373 -18.27 -13.81 40.88
CA LEU A 373 -18.56 -15.06 40.15
C LEU A 373 -18.03 -16.29 40.88
N ASP A 374 -18.90 -17.27 41.13
CA ASP A 374 -18.50 -18.60 41.61
C ASP A 374 -17.73 -19.43 40.56
N ASP A 375 -17.94 -19.14 39.27
CA ASP A 375 -17.24 -19.80 38.17
C ASP A 375 -15.85 -19.17 37.95
N GLU A 376 -14.86 -19.67 38.67
CA GLU A 376 -13.46 -19.26 38.53
C GLU A 376 -12.96 -19.36 37.08
N SER A 377 -13.39 -20.39 36.33
CA SER A 377 -12.98 -20.60 34.94
C SER A 377 -13.46 -19.47 34.03
N MET A 378 -14.61 -18.87 34.37
CA MET A 378 -15.17 -17.73 33.66
C MET A 378 -14.47 -16.42 34.05
N ALA A 379 -14.22 -16.22 35.35
CA ALA A 379 -13.50 -15.05 35.84
C ALA A 379 -12.07 -14.96 35.28
N LEU A 380 -11.38 -16.09 35.13
CA LEU A 380 -10.02 -16.17 34.56
C LEU A 380 -9.91 -15.70 33.09
N LYS A 381 -11.02 -15.53 32.38
CA LYS A 381 -11.00 -14.94 31.01
C LYS A 381 -10.84 -13.42 31.00
N PHE A 382 -10.99 -12.78 32.16
CA PHE A 382 -10.88 -11.34 32.34
C PHE A 382 -9.61 -11.01 33.13
N VAL A 383 -8.46 -11.15 32.47
CA VAL A 383 -7.11 -10.80 32.99
C VAL A 383 -6.34 -9.96 31.97
N TRP A 384 -7.07 -9.11 31.24
CA TRP A 384 -6.52 -8.33 30.14
C TRP A 384 -5.66 -7.17 30.62
N SER A 385 -5.86 -6.65 31.84
CA SER A 385 -5.00 -5.62 32.40
C SER A 385 -3.54 -6.11 32.51
N GLU A 386 -3.35 -7.29 33.10
CA GLU A 386 -2.05 -7.97 33.26
C GLU A 386 -1.44 -8.33 31.91
N ILE A 387 -2.19 -9.05 31.05
CA ILE A 387 -1.72 -9.48 29.72
C ILE A 387 -1.24 -8.28 28.90
N LEU A 388 -2.00 -7.18 28.86
CA LEU A 388 -1.66 -6.00 28.07
C LEU A 388 -0.50 -5.22 28.68
N SER A 389 -0.40 -5.16 30.02
CA SER A 389 0.71 -4.51 30.73
C SER A 389 2.04 -5.22 30.47
N GLU A 390 2.08 -6.54 30.66
CA GLU A 390 3.29 -7.36 30.41
C GLU A 390 3.78 -7.30 28.97
N ASN A 391 2.85 -7.13 28.02
CA ASN A 391 3.15 -7.05 26.59
C ASN A 391 3.31 -5.61 26.06
N LEU A 392 3.21 -4.59 26.92
CA LEU A 392 3.18 -3.19 26.47
C LEU A 392 4.45 -2.80 25.72
N SER A 393 5.62 -3.22 26.20
CA SER A 393 6.91 -2.96 25.53
C SER A 393 6.95 -3.55 24.12
N ARG A 394 6.47 -4.79 23.96
CA ARG A 394 6.38 -5.48 22.68
C ARG A 394 5.38 -4.80 21.74
N LEU A 395 4.25 -4.33 22.24
CA LEU A 395 3.28 -3.55 21.46
C LEU A 395 3.89 -2.24 20.94
N CYS A 396 4.70 -1.56 21.76
CA CYS A 396 5.34 -0.30 21.39
C CYS A 396 6.41 -0.42 20.29
N SER A 397 6.91 -1.64 20.03
CA SER A 397 7.85 -1.89 18.92
C SER A 397 7.26 -1.53 17.56
N ASN A 398 5.96 -1.75 17.36
CA ASN A 398 5.26 -1.43 16.13
C ASN A 398 3.84 -0.96 16.39
N TYR A 399 3.65 0.36 16.40
CA TYR A 399 2.34 0.99 16.60
C TYR A 399 1.25 0.48 15.65
N PHE A 400 1.55 0.24 14.37
CA PHE A 400 0.53 -0.24 13.42
C PHE A 400 0.08 -1.65 13.75
N ALA A 401 1.03 -2.53 14.06
CA ALA A 401 0.75 -3.89 14.48
C ALA A 401 -0.01 -3.91 15.81
N ALA A 402 0.40 -3.08 16.79
CA ALA A 402 -0.29 -2.94 18.06
C ALA A 402 -1.74 -2.48 17.88
N LYS A 403 -1.96 -1.39 17.14
CA LYS A 403 -3.31 -0.90 16.86
C LYS A 403 -4.17 -1.97 16.18
N HIS A 404 -3.63 -2.65 15.17
CA HIS A 404 -4.34 -3.72 14.47
C HIS A 404 -4.69 -4.88 15.41
N PHE A 405 -3.73 -5.35 16.20
CA PHE A 405 -3.91 -6.42 17.16
C PHE A 405 -4.96 -6.07 18.22
N LEU A 406 -4.89 -4.85 18.78
CA LEU A 406 -5.85 -4.37 19.77
C LEU A 406 -7.28 -4.30 19.18
N GLU A 407 -7.44 -3.81 17.95
CA GLU A 407 -8.74 -3.64 17.30
C GLU A 407 -9.33 -4.94 16.73
N ARG A 408 -8.49 -5.87 16.25
CA ARG A 408 -8.93 -7.05 15.48
C ARG A 408 -8.84 -8.36 16.23
N GLU A 409 -8.01 -8.44 17.27
CA GLU A 409 -7.84 -9.65 18.07
C GLU A 409 -8.33 -9.42 19.50
N VAL A 410 -7.78 -8.43 20.21
CA VAL A 410 -8.05 -8.20 21.64
C VAL A 410 -9.50 -7.79 21.88
N LEU A 411 -9.98 -6.70 21.27
CA LEU A 411 -11.36 -6.25 21.48
C LEU A 411 -12.40 -7.29 21.04
N PRO A 412 -12.25 -7.99 19.90
CA PRO A 412 -13.16 -9.07 19.54
C PRO A 412 -13.12 -10.27 20.50
N ALA A 413 -11.96 -10.62 21.07
CA ALA A 413 -11.86 -11.67 22.09
C ALA A 413 -12.61 -11.26 23.38
N ILE A 414 -12.33 -10.07 23.91
CA ILE A 414 -13.03 -9.51 25.09
C ILE A 414 -14.55 -9.50 24.88
N ASN A 415 -15.01 -8.98 23.73
CA ASN A 415 -16.46 -8.92 23.45
C ASN A 415 -17.11 -10.30 23.33
N ARG A 416 -16.35 -11.32 22.88
CA ARG A 416 -16.83 -12.70 22.80
C ARG A 416 -17.02 -13.29 24.20
N ASP A 417 -16.04 -13.12 25.09
CA ASP A 417 -16.11 -13.62 26.45
C ASP A 417 -17.14 -12.86 27.30
N LEU A 418 -17.25 -11.54 27.14
CA LEU A 418 -18.33 -10.74 27.75
C LEU A 418 -19.72 -11.20 27.29
N LYS A 419 -19.88 -11.54 26.01
CA LYS A 419 -21.14 -12.08 25.50
C LYS A 419 -21.46 -13.45 26.10
N ALA A 420 -20.44 -14.32 26.26
CA ALA A 420 -20.62 -15.62 26.91
C ALA A 420 -21.04 -15.47 28.38
N LEU A 421 -20.42 -14.55 29.12
CA LEU A 421 -20.80 -14.22 30.50
C LEU A 421 -22.22 -13.65 30.56
N GLN A 422 -22.57 -12.73 29.65
CA GLN A 422 -23.94 -12.21 29.58
C GLN A 422 -24.97 -13.32 29.33
N GLU A 423 -24.66 -14.28 28.46
CA GLU A 423 -25.53 -15.42 28.17
C GLU A 423 -25.65 -16.40 29.34
N SER A 424 -24.58 -16.64 30.12
CA SER A 424 -24.64 -17.53 31.29
C SER A 424 -25.53 -16.95 32.39
N VAL A 425 -25.37 -15.65 32.67
CA VAL A 425 -26.19 -14.90 33.64
C VAL A 425 -27.65 -14.79 33.19
N VAL A 426 -27.90 -14.71 31.87
CA VAL A 426 -29.27 -14.71 31.32
C VAL A 426 -29.89 -16.11 31.31
N LYS A 427 -29.13 -17.19 31.03
CA LYS A 427 -29.64 -18.57 31.02
C LYS A 427 -29.93 -19.11 32.42
N GLY A 428 -29.21 -18.66 33.45
CA GLY A 428 -29.56 -18.93 34.86
C GLY A 428 -30.95 -18.44 35.27
N LYS A 429 -31.61 -17.60 34.43
CA LYS A 429 -33.00 -17.14 34.58
C LYS A 429 -34.05 -18.20 34.21
N ASN A 430 -33.68 -19.22 33.42
CA ASN A 430 -34.63 -20.19 32.85
C ASN A 430 -34.60 -21.57 33.54
N SER A 431 -33.57 -21.88 34.35
CA SER A 431 -33.50 -23.13 35.11
C SER A 431 -34.23 -23.09 36.46
N SER A 432 -34.62 -21.90 36.94
CA SER A 432 -35.35 -21.70 38.20
C SER A 432 -36.87 -21.48 38.04
N SER A 433 -37.43 -21.64 36.82
CA SER A 433 -38.87 -21.45 36.57
C SER A 433 -39.56 -22.53 35.72
N SER A 434 -38.99 -23.72 35.57
CA SER A 434 -39.65 -24.83 34.87
C SER A 434 -39.54 -26.17 35.58
N SER A 435 -40.28 -26.31 36.69
CA SER A 435 -40.67 -27.62 37.23
C SER A 435 -42.16 -27.61 37.53
N SER A 436 -42.98 -27.61 36.49
CA SER A 436 -44.37 -28.02 36.58
C SER A 436 -44.88 -28.54 35.23
N SER A 437 -45.39 -29.76 35.28
CA SER A 437 -46.31 -30.37 34.31
C SER A 437 -45.68 -31.03 33.07
N ASN A 438 -45.50 -32.35 33.12
CA ASN A 438 -46.36 -33.25 32.34
C ASN A 438 -46.18 -34.74 32.68
N ASN A 439 -47.29 -35.34 33.09
CA ASN A 439 -47.55 -36.77 33.19
C ASN A 439 -47.40 -37.48 31.83
N CYS A 440 -46.82 -38.69 31.83
CA CYS A 440 -47.48 -39.88 31.27
C CYS A 440 -46.73 -41.20 31.59
N ASN A 441 -47.42 -42.05 32.36
CA ASN A 441 -47.49 -43.52 32.31
C ASN A 441 -46.20 -44.38 32.23
N HIS A 442 -45.93 -45.11 33.31
CA HIS A 442 -46.05 -46.58 33.26
C HIS A 442 -46.24 -47.23 34.64
N SER A 443 -47.10 -48.25 34.65
CA SER A 443 -47.57 -49.05 35.78
C SER A 443 -46.49 -49.96 36.39
N ARG A 444 -46.50 -50.15 37.73
CA ARG A 444 -46.48 -51.46 38.41
C ARG A 444 -46.59 -51.36 39.95
N LYS A 445 -47.76 -51.76 40.46
CA LYS A 445 -48.09 -52.63 41.62
C LYS A 445 -47.20 -52.74 42.89
N LEU A 446 -47.92 -52.65 44.03
CA LEU A 446 -47.74 -53.27 45.38
C LEU A 446 -46.68 -52.59 46.28
N HIS A 447 -46.90 -52.20 47.55
CA HIS A 447 -47.70 -52.77 48.65
C HIS A 447 -48.10 -51.69 49.70
N ASP A 448 -49.08 -52.04 50.53
CA ASP A 448 -49.70 -51.30 51.65
C ASP A 448 -48.82 -51.01 52.89
N ASN A 449 -49.27 -49.96 53.61
CA ASN A 449 -49.38 -49.76 55.06
C ASN A 449 -48.42 -48.82 55.84
N ASN A 450 -49.09 -47.78 56.38
CA ASN A 450 -49.03 -47.20 57.73
C ASN A 450 -48.00 -46.13 58.14
N GLN A 451 -48.59 -44.92 58.30
CA GLN A 451 -48.65 -44.07 59.52
C GLN A 451 -47.46 -43.21 59.99
N SER A 452 -47.78 -41.91 60.03
CA SER A 452 -47.59 -40.90 61.09
C SER A 452 -46.21 -40.28 61.36
N GLY A 453 -46.19 -38.93 61.21
CA GLY A 453 -45.59 -37.98 62.15
C GLY A 453 -44.09 -37.71 62.01
N ASP A 454 -43.71 -36.51 61.56
CA ASP A 454 -43.29 -35.43 62.46
C ASP A 454 -42.63 -34.28 61.67
N ASP A 455 -43.10 -33.07 61.97
CA ASP A 455 -42.55 -31.78 61.55
C ASP A 455 -41.12 -31.61 62.10
N VAL A 456 -40.16 -31.31 61.22
CA VAL A 456 -38.84 -30.78 61.64
C VAL A 456 -38.38 -29.71 60.65
N ASP A 457 -38.43 -28.47 61.14
CA ASP A 457 -37.56 -27.32 60.88
C ASP A 457 -36.93 -27.20 59.47
N ASP A 458 -37.59 -26.42 58.62
CA ASP A 458 -36.99 -25.74 57.48
C ASP A 458 -36.03 -24.66 58.02
N LYS A 459 -34.73 -24.97 58.07
CA LYS A 459 -33.69 -23.96 58.24
C LYS A 459 -33.36 -23.41 56.86
N ASP A 460 -33.69 -22.13 56.70
CA ASP A 460 -33.26 -21.23 55.63
C ASP A 460 -31.89 -21.61 55.07
N SER A 461 -31.88 -22.13 53.83
CA SER A 461 -30.73 -22.05 52.95
C SER A 461 -30.79 -20.69 52.25
N ASP A 462 -30.06 -19.71 52.77
CA ASP A 462 -29.67 -18.51 52.01
C ASP A 462 -28.98 -18.99 50.72
N ASN A 463 -29.70 -18.91 49.61
CA ASN A 463 -29.16 -19.12 48.29
C ASN A 463 -28.36 -17.87 47.92
N ASP A 464 -27.04 -17.99 47.84
CA ASP A 464 -26.13 -17.05 47.17
C ASP A 464 -26.58 -16.88 45.71
N LEU A 465 -27.46 -15.91 45.47
CA LEU A 465 -27.84 -15.46 44.15
C LEU A 465 -26.86 -14.36 43.77
N VAL A 466 -25.88 -14.69 42.94
CA VAL A 466 -25.04 -13.72 42.22
C VAL A 466 -25.90 -12.54 41.76
N ASP A 467 -25.58 -11.32 42.21
CA ASP A 467 -26.34 -10.12 41.86
C ASP A 467 -26.22 -9.86 40.36
N LYS A 468 -27.25 -10.30 39.65
CA LYS A 468 -27.34 -10.26 38.20
C LYS A 468 -27.22 -8.84 37.65
N ASP A 469 -27.81 -7.87 38.33
CA ASP A 469 -27.76 -6.48 37.86
C ASP A 469 -26.35 -5.91 38.08
N ALA A 470 -25.66 -6.34 39.16
CA ALA A 470 -24.24 -6.03 39.36
C ALA A 470 -23.36 -6.63 38.24
N VAL A 471 -23.56 -7.89 37.85
CA VAL A 471 -22.78 -8.52 36.76
C VAL A 471 -23.05 -7.85 35.41
N LEU A 472 -24.31 -7.54 35.08
CA LEU A 472 -24.65 -6.85 33.83
C LEU A 472 -24.05 -5.44 33.77
N SER A 473 -24.11 -4.69 34.89
CA SER A 473 -23.46 -3.38 35.02
C SER A 473 -21.94 -3.49 34.87
N TRP A 474 -21.33 -4.52 35.48
CA TRP A 474 -19.91 -4.81 35.36
C TRP A 474 -19.52 -5.09 33.89
N ILE A 475 -20.31 -5.88 33.15
CA ILE A 475 -20.06 -6.20 31.74
C ILE A 475 -19.99 -4.93 30.87
N ASP A 476 -20.95 -4.03 31.04
CA ASP A 476 -21.02 -2.80 30.23
C ASP A 476 -19.87 -1.85 30.59
N ARG A 477 -19.55 -1.72 31.88
CA ARG A 477 -18.40 -0.94 32.34
C ARG A 477 -17.08 -1.53 31.84
N TYR A 478 -16.87 -2.84 31.97
CA TYR A 478 -15.63 -3.52 31.55
C TYR A 478 -15.42 -3.37 30.05
N ARG A 479 -16.50 -3.50 29.26
CA ARG A 479 -16.45 -3.27 27.81
C ARG A 479 -15.98 -1.85 27.47
N SER A 480 -16.53 -0.86 28.16
CA SER A 480 -16.18 0.55 27.96
C SER A 480 -14.72 0.81 28.36
N GLU A 481 -14.30 0.33 29.53
CA GLU A 481 -12.95 0.53 30.05
C GLU A 481 -11.89 -0.22 29.23
N ALA A 482 -12.14 -1.47 28.81
CA ALA A 482 -11.24 -2.19 27.92
C ALA A 482 -11.08 -1.49 26.56
N LYS A 483 -12.18 -0.96 25.99
CA LYS A 483 -12.12 -0.14 24.77
C LYS A 483 -11.36 1.17 24.97
N SER A 484 -11.48 1.76 26.15
CA SER A 484 -10.75 2.97 26.55
C SER A 484 -9.26 2.68 26.68
N LEU A 485 -8.89 1.62 27.41
CA LEU A 485 -7.51 1.17 27.61
C LEU A 485 -6.81 0.85 26.29
N THR A 486 -7.43 0.05 25.43
CA THR A 486 -6.85 -0.32 24.11
C THR A 486 -6.59 0.92 23.24
N LYS A 487 -7.45 1.94 23.27
CA LYS A 487 -7.20 3.22 22.59
C LYS A 487 -6.02 3.98 23.20
N LYS A 488 -5.91 4.03 24.53
CA LYS A 488 -4.79 4.69 25.22
C LYS A 488 -3.46 3.98 24.98
N ILE A 489 -3.44 2.64 24.99
CA ILE A 489 -2.27 1.84 24.60
C ILE A 489 -1.84 2.19 23.18
N ALA A 490 -2.77 2.21 22.21
CA ALA A 490 -2.45 2.58 20.84
C ALA A 490 -1.88 4.02 20.74
N ALA A 491 -2.45 4.97 21.48
CA ALA A 491 -1.93 6.34 21.55
C ALA A 491 -0.53 6.39 22.17
N PHE A 492 -0.27 5.58 23.20
CA PHE A 492 1.04 5.48 23.84
C PHE A 492 2.09 4.89 22.89
N CYS A 493 1.76 3.81 22.17
CA CYS A 493 2.66 3.24 21.15
C CYS A 493 2.98 4.26 20.03
N GLN A 494 2.02 5.10 19.62
CA GLN A 494 2.28 6.18 18.65
C GLN A 494 3.22 7.22 19.25
N LEU A 495 2.99 7.68 20.49
CA LEU A 495 3.83 8.65 21.17
C LEU A 495 5.29 8.14 21.31
N ASP A 496 5.45 6.88 21.68
CA ASP A 496 6.76 6.23 21.81
C ASP A 496 7.50 6.15 20.46
N SER A 497 6.77 5.83 19.38
CA SER A 497 7.30 5.91 18.02
C SER A 497 7.71 7.33 17.64
N ASP A 498 6.90 8.34 17.96
CA ASP A 498 7.19 9.74 17.65
C ASP A 498 8.42 10.25 18.41
N LYS A 499 8.64 9.79 19.66
CA LYS A 499 9.84 10.10 20.45
C LYS A 499 11.11 9.54 19.80
N ARG A 500 11.10 8.27 19.37
CA ARG A 500 12.23 7.68 18.63
C ARG A 500 12.53 8.45 17.35
N ASN A 501 11.49 8.91 16.66
CA ASN A 501 11.63 9.73 15.46
C ASN A 501 12.20 11.13 15.76
N ASP A 502 11.78 11.77 16.86
CA ASP A 502 12.33 13.05 17.30
C ASP A 502 13.83 12.92 17.64
N GLU A 503 14.23 11.82 18.30
CA GLU A 503 15.64 11.51 18.57
C GLU A 503 16.44 11.30 17.29
N LEU A 504 15.94 10.46 16.37
CA LEU A 504 16.59 10.24 15.07
C LEU A 504 16.70 11.54 14.27
N ASN A 505 15.63 12.35 14.25
CA ASN A 505 15.64 13.66 13.62
C ASN A 505 16.73 14.57 14.19
N LEU A 506 16.86 14.63 15.51
CA LEU A 506 17.89 15.42 16.19
C LEU A 506 19.29 14.97 15.79
N VAL A 507 19.58 13.67 15.90
CA VAL A 507 20.89 13.09 15.57
C VAL A 507 21.24 13.33 14.09
N LEU A 508 20.30 13.14 13.17
CA LEU A 508 20.51 13.43 11.75
C LEU A 508 20.82 14.90 11.49
N GLY A 509 20.17 15.82 12.21
CA GLY A 509 20.44 17.26 12.11
C GLY A 509 21.82 17.65 12.66
N LEU A 510 22.33 16.91 13.65
CA LEU A 510 23.69 17.08 14.16
C LEU A 510 24.76 16.52 13.19
N ILE A 511 24.46 15.39 12.54
CA ILE A 511 25.36 14.76 11.55
C ILE A 511 25.43 15.58 10.26
N CYS A 512 24.30 16.08 9.77
CA CYS A 512 24.21 16.82 8.51
C CYS A 512 23.37 18.09 8.65
N ARG A 513 24.04 19.25 8.58
CA ARG A 513 23.40 20.57 8.70
C ARG A 513 22.67 21.03 7.42
N GLU A 514 22.95 20.36 6.29
CA GLU A 514 22.38 20.67 4.97
C GLU A 514 20.98 20.09 4.76
N PHE A 515 20.51 19.23 5.67
CA PHE A 515 19.09 18.90 5.73
C PHE A 515 18.26 20.17 5.83
N VAL A 516 17.03 20.13 5.30
CA VAL A 516 16.04 21.19 5.56
C VAL A 516 15.96 21.37 7.06
N SER A 517 16.55 22.46 7.54
CA SER A 517 16.68 22.75 8.93
C SER A 517 15.48 23.55 9.38
N ASP A 518 15.09 23.38 10.65
CA ASP A 518 14.38 24.40 11.41
C ASP A 518 15.22 25.69 11.59
N VAL A 519 16.45 25.75 11.02
CA VAL A 519 17.55 26.66 11.38
C VAL A 519 18.16 27.40 10.16
N SER A 520 17.47 27.44 9.02
CA SER A 520 17.84 28.27 7.86
C SER A 520 17.29 29.69 8.02
N PRO A 521 18.00 30.75 7.58
CA PRO A 521 17.44 32.11 7.52
C PRO A 521 16.24 32.20 6.56
N ASN A 522 16.12 31.26 5.62
CA ASN A 522 14.91 31.01 4.85
C ASN A 522 14.17 29.81 5.46
N LYS A 523 13.49 30.04 6.58
CA LYS A 523 12.58 29.04 7.15
C LYS A 523 11.54 28.67 6.09
N VAL A 524 11.35 27.38 5.85
CA VAL A 524 10.06 26.93 5.32
C VAL A 524 9.13 26.95 6.53
N GLU A 525 8.38 28.04 6.68
CA GLU A 525 7.37 28.14 7.74
C GLU A 525 6.42 26.93 7.61
N ASN A 526 6.11 26.27 8.74
CA ASN A 526 5.10 25.21 8.83
C ASN A 526 5.47 23.83 8.22
N ILE A 527 6.69 23.32 8.42
CA ILE A 527 6.96 21.89 8.19
C ILE A 527 6.22 21.05 9.24
N GLY A 528 5.41 20.09 8.79
CA GLY A 528 4.62 19.20 9.65
C GLY A 528 5.43 18.07 10.29
N SER A 529 6.40 17.49 9.57
CA SER A 529 7.24 16.40 10.09
C SER A 529 8.70 16.52 9.64
N PRO A 530 9.61 17.05 10.50
CA PRO A 530 11.02 17.23 10.17
C PRO A 530 11.78 15.94 9.79
N LEU A 531 11.40 14.79 10.36
CA LEU A 531 12.02 13.52 9.97
C LEU A 531 11.59 13.10 8.55
N SER A 532 10.33 13.33 8.20
CA SER A 532 9.81 12.98 6.88
C SER A 532 10.52 13.76 5.79
N THR A 533 10.78 15.04 6.04
CA THR A 533 11.46 15.89 5.08
C THR A 533 12.90 15.45 4.86
N LYS A 534 13.63 15.11 5.93
CA LYS A 534 14.97 14.53 5.86
C LYS A 534 15.01 13.22 5.07
N SER A 535 14.07 12.31 5.31
CA SER A 535 14.03 11.03 4.59
C SER A 535 13.76 11.22 3.10
N ILE A 536 12.81 12.09 2.73
CA ILE A 536 12.52 12.41 1.32
C ILE A 536 13.73 13.09 0.66
N GLN A 537 14.34 14.07 1.34
CA GLN A 537 15.51 14.79 0.86
C GLN A 537 16.68 13.83 0.61
N TYR A 538 16.93 12.89 1.53
CA TYR A 538 17.93 11.84 1.38
C TYR A 538 17.68 11.00 0.11
N CYS A 539 16.46 10.53 -0.12
CA CYS A 539 16.14 9.72 -1.31
C CYS A 539 16.35 10.50 -2.62
N ILE A 540 15.93 11.77 -2.68
CA ILE A 540 16.02 12.60 -3.89
C ILE A 540 17.47 13.02 -4.20
N ALA A 541 18.27 13.29 -3.17
CA ALA A 541 19.66 13.70 -3.31
C ALA A 541 20.58 12.60 -3.89
N ASN A 542 20.14 11.33 -3.84
CA ASN A 542 20.92 10.24 -4.41
C ASN A 542 21.00 10.35 -5.95
N PRO A 543 22.20 10.46 -6.55
CA PRO A 543 22.36 10.82 -7.97
C PRO A 543 21.94 9.72 -8.95
N ASN A 544 21.84 8.46 -8.49
CA ASN A 544 21.37 7.33 -9.31
C ASN A 544 19.88 7.05 -9.11
N VAL A 545 19.18 7.84 -8.29
CA VAL A 545 17.72 7.79 -8.13
C VAL A 545 17.11 8.86 -9.04
N GLY A 546 16.23 8.41 -9.91
CA GLY A 546 15.54 9.27 -10.87
C GLY A 546 14.31 9.93 -10.28
N CYS A 547 13.50 9.22 -9.49
CA CYS A 547 12.30 9.78 -8.86
C CYS A 547 11.94 9.04 -7.56
N THR A 548 11.61 9.80 -6.51
CA THR A 548 11.11 9.32 -5.21
C THR A 548 9.59 9.45 -5.16
N LEU A 549 8.90 8.32 -5.05
CA LEU A 549 7.45 8.24 -5.00
C LEU A 549 6.96 8.33 -3.55
N VAL A 550 6.22 9.41 -3.26
CA VAL A 550 5.77 9.77 -1.91
C VAL A 550 4.26 9.68 -1.82
N GLY A 551 3.74 9.01 -0.78
CA GLY A 551 2.31 8.77 -0.55
C GLY A 551 1.54 10.00 -0.02
N MET A 552 1.61 11.12 -0.73
CA MET A 552 1.07 12.42 -0.31
C MET A 552 -0.47 12.42 -0.29
N ARG A 553 -1.06 12.29 0.90
CA ARG A 553 -2.53 12.17 1.08
C ARG A 553 -3.23 13.43 1.56
N THR A 554 -2.48 14.46 1.97
CA THR A 554 -3.04 15.75 2.36
C THR A 554 -2.23 16.90 1.76
N PRO A 555 -2.81 18.10 1.58
CA PRO A 555 -2.08 19.27 1.10
C PRO A 555 -0.87 19.67 1.95
N GLU A 556 -0.92 19.46 3.26
CA GLU A 556 0.18 19.74 4.20
C GLU A 556 1.34 18.81 3.92
N TYR A 557 1.05 17.53 3.70
CA TYR A 557 2.10 16.56 3.38
C TYR A 557 2.72 16.84 1.99
N VAL A 558 1.93 17.33 1.03
CA VAL A 558 2.48 17.79 -0.27
C VAL A 558 3.45 18.96 -0.06
N HIS A 559 3.11 19.91 0.81
CA HIS A 559 3.99 21.03 1.13
C HIS A 559 5.33 20.56 1.68
N ASP A 560 5.32 19.67 2.67
CA ASP A 560 6.53 19.11 3.26
C ASP A 560 7.39 18.36 2.21
N ALA A 561 6.76 17.54 1.38
CA ALA A 561 7.46 16.77 0.35
C ALA A 561 8.10 17.67 -0.73
N VAL A 562 7.39 18.71 -1.18
CA VAL A 562 7.90 19.69 -2.15
C VAL A 562 9.07 20.47 -1.56
N ALA A 563 8.93 21.01 -0.35
CA ALA A 563 10.00 21.72 0.34
C ALA A 563 11.26 20.85 0.50
N SER A 564 11.08 19.56 0.78
CA SER A 564 12.17 18.58 0.85
C SER A 564 12.87 18.37 -0.49
N ALA A 565 12.09 18.28 -1.57
CA ALA A 565 12.62 18.11 -2.91
C ALA A 565 13.41 19.34 -3.36
N GLU A 566 12.89 20.55 -3.16
CA GLU A 566 13.55 21.81 -3.53
C GLU A 566 14.89 22.00 -2.80
N ALA A 567 15.00 21.51 -1.57
CA ALA A 567 16.23 21.59 -0.79
C ALA A 567 17.19 20.41 -1.00
N SER A 568 16.81 19.38 -1.76
CA SER A 568 17.61 18.16 -1.90
C SER A 568 18.99 18.35 -2.51
N GLU A 569 19.15 19.36 -3.37
CA GLU A 569 20.45 19.69 -3.99
C GLU A 569 21.50 20.17 -2.99
N ARG A 570 21.10 20.52 -1.75
CA ARG A 570 22.02 20.89 -0.67
C ARG A 570 22.84 19.70 -0.16
N LEU A 571 22.30 18.48 -0.26
CA LEU A 571 23.00 17.27 0.21
C LEU A 571 24.05 16.84 -0.82
N THR A 572 25.31 16.92 -0.44
CA THR A 572 26.41 16.43 -1.26
C THR A 572 26.58 14.91 -1.11
N LYS A 573 27.39 14.30 -1.98
CA LYS A 573 27.76 12.87 -1.83
C LYS A 573 28.37 12.57 -0.46
N LYS A 574 29.20 13.49 0.07
CA LYS A 574 29.82 13.34 1.38
C LYS A 574 28.78 13.35 2.51
N ASP A 575 27.75 14.18 2.38
CA ASP A 575 26.65 14.21 3.35
C ASP A 575 25.87 12.90 3.37
N LEU A 576 25.58 12.33 2.19
CA LEU A 576 24.93 11.01 2.08
C LEU A 576 25.77 9.90 2.74
N GLU A 577 27.10 9.95 2.57
CA GLU A 577 28.04 9.01 3.21
C GLU A 577 28.08 9.19 4.74
N LEU A 578 27.97 10.42 5.25
CA LEU A 578 27.88 10.72 6.69
C LEU A 578 26.55 10.26 7.30
N ILE A 579 25.43 10.53 6.63
CA ILE A 579 24.10 10.09 7.05
C ILE A 579 24.06 8.57 7.17
N ALA A 580 24.64 7.86 6.19
CA ALA A 580 24.73 6.40 6.18
C ALA A 580 25.53 5.80 7.36
N GLN A 581 26.34 6.60 8.05
CA GLN A 581 27.11 6.22 9.24
C GLN A 581 26.40 6.56 10.56
N CYS A 582 25.17 7.08 10.51
CA CYS A 582 24.39 7.38 11.70
C CYS A 582 24.19 6.11 12.57
N PRO A 583 24.65 6.10 13.84
CA PRO A 583 24.57 4.90 14.69
C PRO A 583 23.14 4.37 14.87
N LEU A 584 22.15 5.27 14.95
CA LEU A 584 20.74 4.91 15.10
C LEU A 584 20.16 4.20 13.87
N LEU A 585 20.76 4.39 12.68
CA LEU A 585 20.39 3.67 11.46
C LEU A 585 21.09 2.32 11.33
N LEU A 586 22.19 2.11 12.06
CA LEU A 586 22.99 0.87 12.06
C LEU A 586 22.54 -0.10 13.17
N ALA A 587 22.01 0.42 14.28
CA ALA A 587 21.58 -0.41 15.41
C ALA A 587 20.43 -1.38 15.06
N THR A 588 19.70 -1.14 13.97
CA THR A 588 18.56 -1.96 13.52
C THR A 588 18.93 -3.03 12.49
N THR A 589 20.21 -3.15 12.11
CA THR A 589 20.68 -4.12 11.09
C THR A 589 21.29 -5.39 11.68
N HIS A 590 21.35 -5.51 13.01
CA HIS A 590 21.95 -6.63 13.72
C HIS A 590 20.99 -7.17 14.78
N GLU A 591 19.99 -7.94 14.36
CA GLU A 591 19.37 -9.00 15.16
C GLU A 591 18.83 -10.09 14.24
#